data_AF-A0A6I6HCJ1-F1
#
_entry.id   AF-A0A6I6HCJ1-F1
#
_cell.length_a   1.000
_cell.length_b   1.000
_cell.length_c   1.000
_cell.angle_alpha   90.00
_cell.angle_beta   90.00
_cell.angle_gamma   90.00
#
_symmetry.space_group_name_H-M   'P 1'
#
loop_
_entity.id
_entity.type
_entity.pdbx_description
1 polymer ?
#
loop_
_entity_poly.entity_id
_entity_poly.type
_entity_poly.pdbx_seq_one_letter_code
_entity_poly.pdbx_strand_id
1 'polypeptide(L)'
;MWPFKKRVAASPAHAILPSAKVVEATADGDSPVYCRVEFESNGEKSLQRLTEFFDLVKAAKDSDELADEPQLLAFLTDGERSYFSNLTPEEVAEWNEYWFSTPLPKWHSPEMLIPQWDFASMLDALWNGDYDLIAIQPRATRHVLEFNPHGYPYGGTGSLVALVECFGHQVVGVDDGTGYENYVPRTNVWKPSASPGV
;
A
#
# COMPACT_ATOMS: atom_id res chain seq x y z
N MET A 1 -22.26 -9.26 -39.01
CA MET A 1 -23.32 -8.69 -39.86
C MET A 1 -24.46 -8.22 -38.97
N TRP A 2 -24.59 -6.90 -38.76
CA TRP A 2 -25.77 -6.01 -38.89
C TRP A 2 -25.51 -4.70 -38.10
N PRO A 3 -26.09 -3.53 -38.43
CA PRO A 3 -25.45 -2.53 -39.29
C PRO A 3 -25.26 -1.13 -38.64
N PHE A 4 -24.51 -0.33 -39.39
CA PHE A 4 -24.38 1.12 -39.36
C PHE A 4 -25.70 1.92 -39.23
N LYS A 5 -25.58 3.09 -38.59
CA LYS A 5 -26.13 4.35 -39.12
C LYS A 5 -25.27 5.56 -38.73
N LYS A 6 -24.62 6.17 -39.73
CA LYS A 6 -24.10 7.56 -39.73
C LYS A 6 -25.17 8.48 -40.36
N ARG A 7 -25.31 9.71 -39.86
CA ARG A 7 -25.66 10.95 -40.60
C ARG A 7 -24.96 12.12 -39.89
N VAL A 8 -23.97 12.78 -40.51
CA VAL A 8 -24.01 13.96 -41.42
C VAL A 8 -24.21 15.30 -40.68
N ALA A 9 -23.30 16.24 -40.97
CA ALA A 9 -23.08 17.55 -40.36
C ALA A 9 -23.84 18.71 -41.05
N ALA A 10 -23.98 19.84 -40.35
CA ALA A 10 -23.73 21.22 -40.85
C ALA A 10 -23.88 22.29 -39.72
N SER A 11 -22.99 23.30 -39.75
CA SER A 11 -22.84 24.52 -38.91
C SER A 11 -23.72 25.69 -39.44
N PRO A 12 -23.64 26.98 -39.02
CA PRO A 12 -22.99 27.65 -37.87
C PRO A 12 -23.88 28.70 -37.14
N ALA A 13 -23.33 29.35 -36.08
CA ALA A 13 -23.31 30.82 -35.86
C ALA A 13 -23.70 31.35 -34.46
N HIS A 14 -22.86 32.29 -34.01
CA HIS A 14 -23.05 33.42 -33.09
C HIS A 14 -22.65 33.27 -31.61
N ALA A 15 -21.63 34.05 -31.29
CA ALA A 15 -21.04 34.31 -29.99
C ALA A 15 -21.92 35.21 -29.13
N ILE A 16 -22.00 34.92 -27.82
CA ILE A 16 -22.28 35.89 -26.76
C ILE A 16 -21.53 35.43 -25.51
N LEU A 17 -20.51 36.17 -25.08
CA LEU A 17 -20.06 36.22 -23.69
C LEU A 17 -21.01 37.15 -22.94
N PRO A 18 -21.46 36.78 -21.72
CA PRO A 18 -21.15 37.71 -20.65
C PRO A 18 -20.94 37.07 -19.26
N SER A 19 -20.10 37.78 -18.51
CA SER A 19 -20.17 38.02 -17.07
C SER A 19 -19.74 36.92 -16.12
N ALA A 20 -18.63 37.23 -15.44
CA ALA A 20 -18.18 36.61 -14.21
C ALA A 20 -19.32 36.47 -13.20
N LYS A 21 -19.68 35.23 -12.88
CA LYS A 21 -20.25 34.88 -11.59
C LYS A 21 -19.11 34.35 -10.73
N VAL A 22 -18.88 35.04 -9.64
CA VAL A 22 -18.18 34.52 -8.46
C VAL A 22 -18.88 33.20 -8.12
N VAL A 23 -18.19 32.08 -8.37
CA VAL A 23 -18.63 30.78 -7.91
C VAL A 23 -18.12 30.66 -6.48
N GLU A 24 -19.01 30.97 -5.56
CA GLU A 24 -18.91 30.57 -4.16
C GLU A 24 -18.82 29.04 -4.15
N ALA A 25 -17.64 28.54 -3.79
CA ALA A 25 -17.35 27.11 -3.73
C ALA A 25 -18.10 26.52 -2.52
N THR A 26 -19.23 25.87 -2.77
CA THR A 26 -19.78 24.90 -1.83
C THR A 26 -19.02 23.59 -2.03
N ALA A 27 -17.96 23.42 -1.26
CA ALA A 27 -17.35 22.11 -1.02
C ALA A 27 -18.20 21.39 0.03
N ASP A 28 -18.95 20.37 -0.38
CA ASP A 28 -19.02 19.07 0.31
C ASP A 28 -20.02 18.15 -0.41
N GLY A 29 -19.59 16.93 -0.73
CA GLY A 29 -20.46 15.85 -1.19
C GLY A 29 -19.82 14.97 -2.24
N ASP A 30 -19.48 13.75 -1.83
CA ASP A 30 -19.21 12.56 -2.67
C ASP A 30 -17.77 12.29 -3.14
N SER A 31 -16.77 12.67 -2.33
CA SER A 31 -15.48 11.97 -2.44
C SER A 31 -15.65 10.54 -1.90
N PRO A 32 -15.29 9.50 -2.66
CA PRO A 32 -15.33 8.12 -2.17
C PRO A 32 -14.50 7.98 -0.90
N VAL A 33 -15.06 7.29 0.10
CA VAL A 33 -14.35 6.97 1.34
C VAL A 33 -13.46 5.77 1.06
N TYR A 34 -12.17 6.00 0.86
CA TYR A 34 -11.19 4.94 0.65
C TYR A 34 -10.77 4.29 1.97
N CYS A 35 -10.35 3.02 1.88
CA CYS A 35 -9.61 2.37 2.96
C CYS A 35 -8.26 3.05 3.13
N ARG A 36 -7.68 2.96 4.33
CA ARG A 36 -6.47 3.73 4.65
C ARG A 36 -5.59 3.07 5.69
N VAL A 37 -4.28 3.30 5.52
CA VAL A 37 -3.28 3.15 6.58
C VAL A 37 -2.91 4.55 7.05
N GLU A 38 -3.19 4.86 8.32
CA GLU A 38 -2.85 6.15 8.93
C GLU A 38 -1.50 6.07 9.63
N PHE A 39 -0.68 7.11 9.50
CA PHE A 39 0.67 7.15 10.07
C PHE A 39 1.15 8.55 10.45
N GLU A 40 2.13 8.58 11.34
CA GLU A 40 2.90 9.77 11.73
C GLU A 40 4.20 9.84 10.92
N SER A 41 4.48 11.04 10.38
CA SER A 41 5.66 11.25 9.54
C SER A 41 6.93 11.34 10.39
N ASN A 42 8.03 10.72 9.92
CA ASN A 42 9.36 10.82 10.52
C ASN A 42 10.20 11.94 9.85
N GLY A 43 9.53 12.99 9.40
CA GLY A 43 10.13 14.14 8.74
C GLY A 43 9.83 14.23 7.25
N GLU A 44 10.02 15.44 6.72
CA GLU A 44 9.65 15.77 5.33
C GLU A 44 10.40 14.92 4.30
N LYS A 45 11.69 14.64 4.54
CA LYS A 45 12.53 13.88 3.61
C LYS A 45 12.10 12.43 3.49
N SER A 46 11.78 11.77 4.60
CA SER A 46 11.29 10.38 4.57
C SER A 46 9.91 10.30 3.93
N LEU A 47 9.03 11.26 4.23
CA LEU A 47 7.71 11.34 3.61
C LEU A 47 7.78 11.53 2.09
N GLN A 48 8.67 12.42 1.63
CA GLN A 48 8.90 12.63 0.20
C GLN A 48 9.36 11.33 -0.47
N ARG A 49 10.32 10.61 0.15
CA ARG A 49 10.83 9.34 -0.38
C ARG A 49 9.76 8.25 -0.42
N LEU A 50 8.94 8.12 0.63
CA LEU A 50 7.81 7.20 0.64
C LEU A 50 6.83 7.53 -0.49
N THR A 51 6.51 8.82 -0.68
CA THR A 51 5.59 9.27 -1.74
C THR A 51 6.13 8.96 -3.13
N GLU A 52 7.41 9.25 -3.39
CA GLU A 52 8.06 8.92 -4.66
C GLU A 52 8.07 7.41 -4.93
N PHE A 53 8.38 6.59 -3.93
CA PHE A 53 8.34 5.13 -4.06
C PHE A 53 6.92 4.61 -4.28
N PHE A 54 5.94 5.14 -3.53
CA PHE A 54 4.53 4.81 -3.69
C PHE A 54 4.05 5.10 -5.11
N ASP A 55 4.41 6.27 -5.67
CA ASP A 55 4.01 6.66 -7.02
C ASP A 55 4.63 5.74 -8.08
N LEU A 56 5.87 5.27 -7.88
CA LEU A 56 6.49 4.27 -8.76
C LEU A 56 5.74 2.93 -8.74
N VAL A 57 5.42 2.42 -7.54
CA VAL A 57 4.67 1.17 -7.38
C VAL A 57 3.25 1.30 -7.94
N LYS A 58 2.57 2.41 -7.66
CA LYS A 58 1.23 2.71 -8.18
C LYS A 58 1.24 2.78 -9.70
N ALA A 59 2.17 3.53 -10.30
CA ALA A 59 2.24 3.68 -11.75
C ALA A 59 2.47 2.35 -12.46
N ALA A 60 3.32 1.49 -11.88
CA ALA A 60 3.50 0.14 -12.39
C ALA A 60 2.20 -0.67 -12.25
N LYS A 61 1.57 -0.68 -11.06
CA LYS A 61 0.35 -1.46 -10.81
C LYS A 61 -0.79 -1.04 -11.74
N ASP A 62 -0.97 0.25 -11.97
CA ASP A 62 -1.98 0.81 -12.87
C ASP A 62 -1.75 0.45 -14.35
N SER A 63 -0.51 0.16 -14.76
CA SER A 63 -0.16 -0.20 -16.13
C SER A 63 -0.09 -1.71 -16.40
N ASP A 64 -0.27 -2.54 -15.38
CA ASP A 64 0.00 -3.99 -15.41
C ASP A 64 1.45 -4.34 -15.85
N GLU A 65 2.38 -3.38 -15.82
CA GLU A 65 3.79 -3.62 -16.18
C GLU A 65 4.59 -4.04 -14.96
N LEU A 66 5.10 -5.26 -14.96
CA LEU A 66 5.87 -5.79 -13.83
C LEU A 66 7.06 -4.88 -13.49
N ALA A 67 7.01 -4.26 -12.31
CA ALA A 67 8.08 -3.38 -11.86
C ALA A 67 9.39 -4.16 -11.69
N ASP A 68 10.50 -3.55 -12.08
CA ASP A 68 11.82 -4.16 -11.94
C ASP A 68 12.22 -4.15 -10.45
N GLU A 69 12.06 -5.30 -9.77
CA GLU A 69 12.39 -5.46 -8.34
C GLU A 69 13.81 -4.97 -8.00
N PRO A 70 14.87 -5.36 -8.73
CA PRO A 70 16.21 -4.79 -8.57
C PRO A 70 16.25 -3.26 -8.61
N GLN A 71 15.48 -2.62 -9.49
CA GLN A 71 15.41 -1.15 -9.57
C GLN A 71 14.74 -0.55 -8.34
N LEU A 72 13.62 -1.13 -7.89
CA LEU A 72 12.92 -0.68 -6.68
C LEU A 72 13.78 -0.90 -5.43
N LEU A 73 14.50 -2.02 -5.35
CA LEU A 73 15.43 -2.30 -4.26
C LEU A 73 16.61 -1.30 -4.23
N ALA A 74 17.08 -0.88 -5.40
CA ALA A 74 18.12 0.13 -5.53
C ALA A 74 17.65 1.55 -5.16
N PHE A 75 16.35 1.83 -5.22
CA PHE A 75 15.78 3.09 -4.74
C PHE A 75 15.92 3.26 -3.22
N LEU A 76 15.83 2.15 -2.48
CA LEU A 76 15.93 2.16 -1.03
C LEU A 76 17.36 2.52 -0.57
N THR A 77 17.47 3.13 0.61
CA THR A 77 18.74 3.30 1.32
C THR A 77 19.09 2.02 2.09
N ASP A 78 20.34 1.90 2.56
CA ASP A 78 20.72 0.77 3.42
C ASP A 78 19.88 0.69 4.71
N GLY A 79 19.48 1.86 5.25
CA GLY A 79 18.62 1.92 6.44
C GLY A 79 17.17 1.52 6.18
N GLU A 80 16.65 1.77 4.99
CA GLU A 80 15.31 1.32 4.59
C GLU A 80 15.34 -0.18 4.23
N ARG A 81 16.40 -0.65 3.58
CA ARG A 81 16.60 -2.08 3.28
C ARG A 81 16.73 -2.93 4.54
N SER A 82 17.32 -2.41 5.61
CA SER A 82 17.47 -3.16 6.87
C SER A 82 16.16 -3.42 7.61
N TYR A 83 15.05 -2.79 7.19
CA TYR A 83 13.71 -3.16 7.65
C TYR A 83 13.33 -4.57 7.18
N PHE A 84 13.82 -5.03 6.04
CA PHE A 84 13.40 -6.31 5.49
C PHE A 84 14.27 -7.46 6.00
N SER A 85 13.65 -8.62 6.23
CA SER A 85 14.41 -9.85 6.47
C SER A 85 15.12 -10.29 5.20
N ASN A 86 16.36 -10.74 5.33
CA ASN A 86 17.13 -11.36 4.25
C ASN A 86 17.57 -12.76 4.70
N LEU A 87 16.61 -13.67 4.75
CA LEU A 87 16.82 -15.04 5.24
C LEU A 87 17.68 -15.84 4.23
N THR A 88 18.60 -16.66 4.73
CA THR A 88 19.33 -17.60 3.87
C THR A 88 18.43 -18.77 3.45
N PRO A 89 18.79 -19.53 2.40
CA PRO A 89 18.04 -20.73 2.02
C PRO A 89 17.88 -21.75 3.17
N GLU A 90 18.88 -21.86 4.04
CA GLU A 90 18.83 -22.73 5.22
C GLU A 90 17.82 -22.20 6.26
N GLU A 91 17.79 -20.89 6.49
CA GLU A 91 16.84 -20.26 7.41
C GLU A 91 15.41 -20.32 6.87
N VAL A 92 15.21 -20.21 5.55
CA VAL A 92 13.92 -20.44 4.89
C VAL A 92 13.48 -21.90 5.06
N ALA A 93 14.40 -22.86 4.95
CA ALA A 93 14.10 -24.26 5.20
C ALA A 93 13.69 -24.51 6.66
N GLU A 94 14.38 -23.89 7.62
CA GLU A 94 14.04 -23.91 9.05
C GLU A 94 12.65 -23.33 9.30
N TRP A 95 12.35 -22.16 8.73
CA TRP A 95 11.03 -21.53 8.80
C TRP A 95 9.93 -22.46 8.25
N ASN A 96 10.16 -23.08 7.09
CA ASN A 96 9.21 -24.01 6.50
C ASN A 96 8.96 -25.22 7.41
N GLU A 97 10.00 -25.79 8.00
CA GLU A 97 9.85 -26.89 8.96
C GLU A 97 9.04 -26.47 10.19
N TYR A 98 9.31 -25.29 10.75
CA TYR A 98 8.54 -24.72 11.85
C TYR A 98 7.06 -24.51 11.47
N TRP A 99 6.80 -23.91 10.31
CA TRP A 99 5.45 -23.64 9.81
C TRP A 99 4.64 -24.94 9.62
N PHE A 100 5.19 -25.92 8.89
CA PHE A 100 4.50 -27.16 8.57
C PHE A 100 4.37 -28.12 9.76
N SER A 101 5.25 -28.02 10.77
CA SER A 101 5.13 -28.79 12.02
C SER A 101 4.17 -28.16 13.03
N THR A 102 3.83 -26.88 12.87
CA THR A 102 2.91 -26.18 13.76
C THR A 102 1.46 -26.65 13.49
N PRO A 103 0.69 -27.09 14.51
CA PRO A 103 -0.70 -27.48 14.32
C PRO A 103 -1.59 -26.32 13.84
N LEU A 104 -2.54 -26.61 12.94
CA LEU A 104 -3.49 -25.62 12.38
C LEU A 104 -4.16 -24.69 13.42
N PRO A 105 -4.62 -25.17 14.60
CA PRO A 105 -5.22 -24.27 15.59
C PRO A 105 -4.28 -23.15 16.07
N LYS A 106 -2.97 -23.33 15.94
CA LYS A 106 -1.97 -22.32 16.32
C LYS A 106 -1.63 -21.35 15.20
N TRP A 107 -1.90 -21.66 13.93
CA TRP A 107 -1.54 -20.78 12.81
C TRP A 107 -2.19 -19.40 12.89
N HIS A 108 -3.41 -19.34 13.40
CA HIS A 108 -4.17 -18.10 13.57
C HIS A 108 -4.06 -17.51 14.98
N SER A 109 -3.19 -18.07 15.83
CA SER A 109 -2.96 -17.54 17.17
C SER A 109 -2.09 -16.28 17.09
N PRO A 110 -2.35 -15.25 17.93
CA PRO A 110 -1.43 -14.12 18.07
C PRO A 110 -0.04 -14.52 18.56
N GLU A 111 0.11 -15.73 19.13
CA GLU A 111 1.38 -16.29 19.57
C GLU A 111 2.19 -16.95 18.45
N MET A 112 1.61 -17.12 17.25
CA MET A 112 2.31 -17.73 16.13
C MET A 112 3.47 -16.83 15.71
N LEU A 113 4.70 -17.35 15.75
CA LEU A 113 5.85 -16.60 15.26
C LEU A 113 5.81 -16.59 13.73
N ILE A 114 6.00 -15.41 13.13
CA ILE A 114 6.00 -15.22 11.68
C ILE A 114 7.25 -14.41 11.33
N PRO A 115 7.99 -14.74 10.26
CA PRO A 115 9.12 -13.94 9.85
C PRO A 115 8.70 -12.49 9.57
N GLN A 116 9.65 -11.58 9.73
CA GLN A 116 9.51 -10.22 9.23
C GLN A 116 9.30 -10.25 7.72
N TRP A 117 8.76 -9.17 7.15
CA TRP A 117 8.64 -9.07 5.69
C TRP A 117 10.03 -9.11 5.06
N ASP A 118 10.21 -9.93 4.03
CA ASP A 118 11.23 -9.68 3.03
C ASP A 118 10.69 -8.71 1.96
N PHE A 119 11.59 -8.06 1.24
CA PHE A 119 11.24 -7.03 0.27
C PHE A 119 10.42 -7.58 -0.90
N ALA A 120 10.80 -8.75 -1.43
CA ALA A 120 10.14 -9.37 -2.56
C ALA A 120 8.70 -9.77 -2.21
N SER A 121 8.46 -10.36 -1.04
CA SER A 121 7.12 -10.70 -0.56
C SER A 121 6.25 -9.47 -0.36
N MET A 122 6.80 -8.36 0.15
CA MET A 122 6.04 -7.11 0.27
C MET A 122 5.61 -6.62 -1.12
N LEU A 123 6.53 -6.58 -2.08
CA LEU A 123 6.22 -6.15 -3.45
C LEU A 123 5.22 -7.08 -4.14
N ASP A 124 5.37 -8.39 -4.02
CA ASP A 124 4.44 -9.38 -4.58
C ASP A 124 3.02 -9.19 -4.02
N ALA A 125 2.90 -8.95 -2.71
CA ALA A 125 1.62 -8.66 -2.07
C ALA A 125 1.01 -7.33 -2.54
N LEU A 126 1.81 -6.29 -2.78
CA LEU A 126 1.33 -5.03 -3.37
C LEU A 126 0.85 -5.23 -4.80
N TRP A 127 1.57 -6.04 -5.57
CA TRP A 127 1.30 -6.29 -6.98
C TRP A 127 0.03 -7.10 -7.19
N ASN A 128 -0.07 -8.23 -6.50
CA ASN A 128 -1.16 -9.19 -6.64
C ASN A 128 -2.38 -8.85 -5.77
N GLY A 129 -2.29 -7.81 -4.95
CA GLY A 129 -3.40 -7.35 -4.13
C GLY A 129 -4.58 -6.85 -4.96
N ASP A 130 -5.79 -7.30 -4.61
CA ASP A 130 -7.05 -6.96 -5.29
C ASP A 130 -7.62 -5.60 -4.81
N TYR A 131 -6.89 -4.54 -5.13
CA TYR A 131 -7.22 -3.16 -4.78
C TYR A 131 -6.46 -2.16 -5.67
N ASP A 132 -6.96 -0.92 -5.76
CA ASP A 132 -6.22 0.19 -6.35
C ASP A 132 -5.45 0.97 -5.29
N LEU A 133 -4.20 1.32 -5.57
CA LEU A 133 -3.48 2.34 -4.79
C LEU A 133 -4.03 3.71 -5.18
N ILE A 134 -4.40 4.56 -4.22
CA ILE A 134 -5.01 5.87 -4.53
C ILE A 134 -3.98 6.98 -4.41
N ALA A 135 -3.56 7.32 -3.18
CA ALA A 135 -2.63 8.40 -2.91
C ALA A 135 -2.10 8.34 -1.48
N ILE A 136 -1.01 9.05 -1.22
CA ILE A 136 -0.64 9.49 0.12
C ILE A 136 -1.10 10.94 0.30
N GLN A 137 -1.90 11.19 1.33
CA GLN A 137 -2.52 12.49 1.59
C GLN A 137 -2.25 12.97 3.02
N PRO A 138 -2.04 14.28 3.22
CA PRO A 138 -2.03 14.84 4.56
C PRO A 138 -3.45 14.84 5.16
N ARG A 139 -3.52 14.57 6.46
CA ARG A 139 -4.68 14.80 7.34
C ARG A 139 -4.22 15.70 8.48
N ALA A 140 -5.17 16.36 9.17
CA ALA A 140 -4.91 17.46 10.10
C ALA A 140 -3.59 17.39 10.91
N THR A 141 -3.25 16.23 11.47
CA THR A 141 -2.01 16.00 12.23
C THR A 141 -1.19 14.78 11.76
N ARG A 142 -1.60 14.12 10.68
CA ARG A 142 -1.11 12.79 10.26
C ARG A 142 -1.08 12.67 8.74
N HIS A 143 -0.64 11.53 8.23
CA HIS A 143 -0.75 11.19 6.81
C HIS A 143 -1.56 9.91 6.67
N VAL A 144 -2.19 9.74 5.50
CA VAL A 144 -2.92 8.53 5.14
C VAL A 144 -2.39 8.02 3.82
N LEU A 145 -2.11 6.72 3.75
CA LEU A 145 -2.00 5.98 2.50
C LEU A 145 -3.39 5.41 2.19
N GLU A 146 -4.01 5.90 1.13
CA GLU A 146 -5.35 5.51 0.70
C GLU A 146 -5.31 4.43 -0.39
N PHE A 147 -6.20 3.46 -0.28
CA PHE A 147 -6.36 2.36 -1.23
C PHE A 147 -7.84 1.97 -1.36
N ASN A 148 -8.19 1.37 -2.49
CA ASN A 148 -9.56 0.99 -2.83
C ASN A 148 -9.68 -0.51 -3.10
N PRO A 149 -10.08 -1.33 -2.12
CA PRO A 149 -10.33 -2.76 -2.31
C PRO A 149 -11.42 -3.03 -3.34
N HIS A 150 -11.21 -4.06 -4.16
CA HIS A 150 -12.24 -4.55 -5.08
C HIS A 150 -13.19 -5.56 -4.41
N GLY A 151 -12.83 -6.05 -3.22
CA GLY A 151 -13.65 -6.91 -2.37
C GLY A 151 -13.54 -6.58 -0.87
N TYR A 152 -14.66 -6.69 -0.15
CA TYR A 152 -14.76 -6.40 1.28
C TYR A 152 -15.21 -7.64 2.07
N PRO A 153 -14.74 -7.83 3.33
CA PRO A 153 -13.72 -7.04 4.02
C PRO A 153 -12.30 -7.27 3.48
N TYR A 154 -11.41 -6.27 3.60
CA TYR A 154 -10.05 -6.39 3.07
C TYR A 154 -9.02 -6.71 4.16
N GLY A 155 -8.66 -7.99 4.33
CA GLY A 155 -7.72 -8.42 5.38
C GLY A 155 -6.22 -8.24 5.10
N GLY A 156 -5.84 -7.70 3.94
CA GLY A 156 -4.48 -7.79 3.37
C GLY A 156 -3.55 -6.60 3.60
N THR A 157 -3.77 -5.76 4.62
CA THR A 157 -3.09 -4.46 4.76
C THR A 157 -1.62 -4.53 5.20
N GLY A 158 -1.12 -5.71 5.54
CA GLY A 158 0.23 -5.90 6.08
C GLY A 158 1.38 -5.42 5.16
N SER A 159 1.21 -5.50 3.83
CA SER A 159 2.19 -5.00 2.87
C SER A 159 2.19 -3.47 2.78
N LEU A 160 1.02 -2.83 2.88
CA LEU A 160 0.88 -1.37 2.94
C LEU A 160 1.49 -0.80 4.22
N VAL A 161 1.29 -1.50 5.34
CA VAL A 161 1.94 -1.17 6.62
C VAL A 161 3.46 -1.30 6.51
N ALA A 162 3.96 -2.41 5.95
CA ALA A 162 5.39 -2.62 5.75
C ALA A 162 6.04 -1.55 4.87
N LEU A 163 5.33 -1.14 3.81
CA LEU A 163 5.75 -0.03 2.94
C LEU A 163 5.88 1.28 3.73
N VAL A 164 4.93 1.60 4.60
CA VAL A 164 5.01 2.83 5.42
C VAL A 164 6.15 2.73 6.45
N GLU A 165 6.26 1.61 7.15
CA GLU A 165 7.26 1.40 8.21
C GLU A 165 8.70 1.34 7.67
N CYS A 166 8.94 0.82 6.47
CA CYS A 166 10.30 0.71 5.92
C CYS A 166 10.96 2.07 5.65
N PHE A 167 10.16 3.12 5.41
CA PHE A 167 10.62 4.52 5.33
C PHE A 167 10.73 5.20 6.72
N GLY A 168 10.56 4.44 7.80
CA GLY A 168 10.72 4.88 9.18
C GLY A 168 9.52 5.64 9.74
N HIS A 169 8.36 5.60 9.07
CA HIS A 169 7.13 6.19 9.57
C HIS A 169 6.46 5.28 10.60
N GLN A 170 5.68 5.88 11.51
CA GLN A 170 4.96 5.12 12.54
C GLN A 170 3.48 4.98 12.16
N VAL A 171 3.05 3.77 11.83
CA VAL A 171 1.63 3.47 11.61
C VAL A 171 0.89 3.57 12.95
N VAL A 172 -0.28 4.20 12.94
CA VAL A 172 -1.10 4.43 14.14
C VAL A 172 -2.48 3.77 14.06
N GLY A 173 -2.96 3.51 12.84
CA GLY A 173 -4.23 2.83 12.66
C GLY A 173 -4.50 2.44 11.21
N VAL A 174 -5.45 1.54 11.05
CA VAL A 174 -5.86 1.01 9.76
C VAL A 174 -7.38 1.01 9.70
N ASP A 175 -7.92 1.42 8.56
CA ASP A 175 -9.33 1.28 8.22
C ASP A 175 -9.41 0.50 6.92
N ASP A 176 -9.78 -0.77 7.01
CA ASP A 176 -9.83 -1.73 5.90
C ASP A 176 -11.23 -1.86 5.27
N GLY A 177 -12.14 -0.94 5.64
CA GLY A 177 -13.54 -0.98 5.25
C GLY A 177 -14.45 -1.71 6.23
N THR A 178 -13.92 -2.31 7.30
CA THR A 178 -14.73 -2.83 8.42
C THR A 178 -14.84 -1.86 9.59
N GLY A 179 -14.05 -0.78 9.56
CA GLY A 179 -13.94 0.22 10.61
C GLY A 179 -12.48 0.54 10.90
N TYR A 180 -12.26 1.64 11.60
CA TYR A 180 -10.92 2.04 12.02
C TYR A 180 -10.49 1.28 13.27
N GLU A 181 -9.30 0.69 13.23
CA GLU A 181 -8.64 0.05 14.36
C GLU A 181 -7.28 0.69 14.64
N ASN A 182 -6.93 0.81 15.93
CA ASN A 182 -5.59 1.25 16.32
C ASN A 182 -4.58 0.17 15.92
N TYR A 183 -3.51 0.57 15.25
CA TYR A 183 -2.48 -0.35 14.83
C TYR A 183 -1.61 -0.75 16.03
N VAL A 184 -1.39 -2.04 16.19
CA VAL A 184 -0.46 -2.62 17.17
C VAL A 184 0.68 -3.26 16.39
N PRO A 185 1.92 -2.73 16.50
CA PRO A 185 3.07 -3.33 15.84
C PRO A 185 3.21 -4.82 16.20
N ARG A 186 3.59 -5.63 15.21
CA ARG A 186 3.81 -7.07 15.42
C ARG A 186 4.96 -7.28 16.40
N THR A 187 4.69 -8.09 17.43
CA THR A 187 5.69 -8.49 18.45
C THR A 187 6.11 -9.95 18.32
N ASN A 188 5.34 -10.74 17.55
CA ASN A 188 5.50 -12.16 17.29
C ASN A 188 6.42 -12.44 16.08
N VAL A 189 7.61 -11.82 16.07
CA VAL A 189 8.57 -11.98 14.96
C VAL A 189 9.38 -13.27 15.16
N TRP A 190 9.29 -14.18 14.19
CA TRP A 190 10.13 -15.37 14.12
C TRP A 190 11.59 -14.98 13.83
N LYS A 191 12.54 -15.65 14.48
CA LYS A 191 13.97 -15.48 14.25
C LYS A 191 14.62 -16.86 14.01
N PRO A 192 15.55 -16.97 13.05
CA PRO A 192 16.30 -18.20 12.83
C PRO A 192 17.11 -18.61 14.07
N SER A 193 17.22 -19.91 14.32
CA SER A 193 17.97 -20.44 15.47
C SER A 193 19.46 -20.09 15.43
N ALA A 194 20.02 -19.91 14.23
CA ALA A 194 21.42 -19.56 14.01
C ALA A 194 21.71 -18.06 14.06
N SER A 195 20.68 -17.20 14.14
CA SER A 195 20.89 -15.76 14.32
C SER A 195 21.45 -15.50 15.72
N PRO A 196 22.70 -15.00 15.85
CA PRO A 196 23.22 -14.62 17.15
C PRO A 196 22.28 -13.56 17.72
N GLY A 197 21.76 -13.80 18.93
CA GLY A 197 21.02 -12.77 19.66
C GLY A 197 21.87 -11.51 19.73
N VAL A 198 21.34 -10.40 19.22
CA VAL A 198 21.85 -9.05 19.52
C VAL A 198 21.65 -8.79 21.01
#